data_AF-A0AA88X1J0-F1
#
_entry.id   AF-A0AA88X1J0-F1
#
_cell.length_a   1.000
_cell.length_b   1.000
_cell.length_c   1.000
_cell.angle_alpha   90.00
_cell.angle_beta   90.00
_cell.angle_gamma   90.00
#
_symmetry.space_group_name_H-M   'P 1'
#
loop_
_entity.id
_entity.type
_entity.pdbx_description
1 polymer ?
#
loop_
_entity_poly.entity_id
_entity_poly.type
_entity_poly.pdbx_seq_one_letter_code
_entity_poly.pdbx_strand_id
1 'polypeptide(L)' 'MSDSDECTTPKYRIPAAAVCPPAPRKKVEERGKKKPPKNGYFHPPDLDMFFAMEPRRGAAYADHRVMFFGS' A
#
# COMPACT_ATOMS: atom_id res chain seq x y z
N MET A 1 36.83 -19.85 -3.80
CA MET A 1 35.84 -18.90 -3.24
C MET A 1 35.16 -19.64 -2.11
N SER A 2 35.38 -19.15 -0.90
CA SER A 2 35.29 -19.87 0.37
C SER A 2 33.87 -19.87 0.96
N ASP A 3 33.58 -20.90 1.76
CA ASP A 3 32.37 -21.18 2.55
C ASP A 3 31.39 -20.01 2.75
N SER A 4 30.18 -20.17 2.24
CA SER A 4 29.04 -19.30 2.57
C SER A 4 28.44 -19.77 3.89
N ASP A 5 28.51 -18.90 4.88
CA ASP A 5 28.02 -19.08 6.25
C ASP A 5 26.61 -19.68 6.33
N GLU A 6 26.47 -20.80 7.05
CA GLU A 6 25.17 -21.41 7.33
C GLU A 6 24.39 -20.53 8.32
N CYS A 7 23.31 -19.93 7.84
CA CYS A 7 22.44 -19.06 8.64
C CYS A 7 21.74 -19.83 9.76
N THR A 8 22.25 -19.71 10.98
CA THR A 8 21.66 -20.35 12.16
C THR A 8 20.70 -19.39 12.85
N THR A 9 19.40 -19.74 12.92
CA THR A 9 18.41 -18.96 13.67
C THR A 9 18.67 -19.12 15.18
N PRO A 10 18.95 -18.04 15.94
CA PRO A 10 19.22 -18.14 17.36
C PRO A 10 17.95 -18.49 18.15
N LYS A 11 18.04 -19.49 19.05
CA LYS A 11 16.94 -20.04 19.84
C LYS A 11 16.58 -19.16 21.05
N TYR A 12 16.32 -17.87 20.86
CA TYR A 12 15.78 -17.04 21.94
C TYR A 12 14.26 -17.16 21.97
N ARG A 13 13.72 -17.79 23.03
CA ARG A 13 12.27 -17.87 23.25
C ARG A 13 11.82 -16.65 24.03
N ILE A 14 10.92 -15.86 23.43
CA ILE A 14 10.18 -14.83 24.16
C ILE A 14 9.33 -15.54 25.23
N PRO A 15 9.40 -15.16 26.51
CA PRO A 15 8.50 -15.71 27.54
C PRO A 15 7.06 -15.60 27.06
N ALA A 16 6.27 -16.66 27.23
CA ALA A 16 4.86 -16.64 26.85
C ALA A 16 4.19 -15.44 27.53
N ALA A 17 3.62 -14.55 26.71
CA ALA A 17 3.06 -13.29 27.19
C ALA A 17 2.02 -13.55 28.28
N ALA A 18 2.11 -12.76 29.36
CA ALA A 18 1.04 -12.61 30.34
C ALA A 18 -0.27 -12.36 29.60
N VAL A 19 -1.38 -12.90 30.15
CA VAL A 19 -2.74 -12.76 29.61
C VAL A 19 -2.92 -11.37 29.00
N CYS A 20 -3.17 -11.30 27.69
CA CYS A 20 -3.34 -10.02 27.01
C CYS A 20 -4.40 -9.21 27.75
N PRO A 21 -4.16 -7.92 28.04
CA PRO A 21 -5.19 -7.08 28.60
C PRO A 21 -6.41 -7.10 27.66
N PRO A 22 -7.63 -6.99 28.21
CA PRO A 22 -8.83 -7.01 27.39
C PRO A 22 -8.76 -5.94 26.30
N ALA A 23 -9.22 -6.29 25.10
CA ALA A 23 -9.14 -5.40 23.95
C ALA A 23 -9.79 -4.03 24.25
N PRO A 24 -9.15 -2.91 23.88
CA PRO A 24 -9.75 -1.60 24.03
C PRO A 24 -11.11 -1.55 23.32
N ARG A 25 -12.15 -1.09 24.00
CA ARG A 25 -13.48 -0.96 23.40
C ARG A 25 -13.43 0.17 22.36
N LYS A 26 -13.66 -0.17 21.10
CA LYS A 26 -13.83 0.83 20.04
C LYS A 26 -15.07 1.67 20.38
N LYS A 27 -14.91 3.00 20.40
CA LYS A 27 -16.05 3.91 20.49
C LYS A 27 -16.89 3.74 19.23
N VAL A 28 -18.21 3.61 19.39
CA VAL A 28 -19.14 3.66 18.26
C VAL A 28 -19.15 5.11 17.80
N GLU A 29 -18.27 5.44 16.86
CA GLU A 29 -18.48 6.63 16.05
C GLU A 29 -19.76 6.38 15.26
N GLU A 30 -20.71 7.29 15.38
CA GLU A 30 -21.87 7.34 14.51
C GLU A 30 -21.37 7.74 13.11
N ARG A 31 -20.74 6.79 12.43
CA ARG A 31 -20.45 6.87 10.99
C ARG A 31 -21.76 6.66 10.27
N GLY A 32 -22.67 7.62 10.43
CA GLY A 32 -23.75 7.81 9.48
C GLY A 32 -23.11 7.86 8.09
N LYS A 33 -23.73 7.17 7.13
CA LYS A 33 -23.29 7.19 5.73
C LYS A 33 -23.27 8.65 5.29
N LYS A 34 -22.10 9.29 5.31
CA LYS A 34 -21.93 10.66 4.83
C LYS A 34 -22.36 10.63 3.38
N LYS A 35 -23.38 11.40 3.03
CA LYS A 35 -23.81 11.52 1.64
C LYS A 35 -22.61 12.03 0.83
N PRO A 36 -22.39 11.49 -0.38
CA PRO A 36 -21.33 12.01 -1.23
C PRO A 36 -21.54 13.51 -1.48
N PRO A 37 -20.45 14.28 -1.65
CA PRO A 37 -20.56 15.67 -2.07
C PRO A 37 -21.34 15.77 -3.37
N LYS A 38 -22.22 16.78 -3.46
CA LYS A 38 -23.10 16.98 -4.63
C LYS A 38 -22.32 17.21 -5.93
N ASN A 39 -21.09 17.73 -5.82
CA ASN A 39 -20.29 18.18 -6.95
C ASN A 39 -19.13 17.22 -7.25
N GLY A 40 -19.21 15.96 -6.79
CA GLY A 40 -18.11 15.01 -6.86
C GLY A 40 -17.08 15.24 -5.74
N TYR A 41 -16.21 14.25 -5.54
CA TYR A 41 -15.17 14.29 -4.51
C TYR A 41 -13.91 15.04 -4.97
N PHE A 42 -13.70 15.12 -6.28
CA PHE A 42 -12.52 15.71 -6.90
C PHE A 42 -12.98 16.54 -8.08
N HIS A 43 -12.37 17.72 -8.24
CA HIS A 43 -12.57 18.52 -9.43
C HIS A 43 -11.66 17.98 -10.54
N PRO A 44 -12.06 18.05 -11.84
CA PRO A 44 -11.23 17.58 -12.94
C PRO A 44 -9.78 18.13 -12.92
N PRO A 45 -9.53 19.42 -12.61
CA PRO A 45 -8.17 19.96 -12.50
C PRO A 45 -7.32 19.26 -11.42
N ASP A 46 -7.94 18.78 -10.33
CA ASP A 46 -7.22 18.08 -9.26
C ASP A 46 -6.67 16.75 -9.77
N LEU A 47 -7.39 16.08 -10.68
CA LEU A 47 -6.98 14.82 -11.29
C LEU A 47 -5.87 15.03 -12.32
N ASP A 48 -6.00 16.05 -13.16
CA ASP A 48 -5.01 16.39 -14.17
C ASP A 48 -3.64 16.66 -13.55
N MET A 49 -3.59 17.24 -12.34
CA MET A 49 -2.35 17.44 -11.60
C MET A 49 -1.63 16.14 -11.21
N PHE A 50 -2.36 15.04 -10.98
CA PHE A 50 -1.74 13.73 -10.68
C PHE A 50 -1.17 13.07 -11.94
N PHE A 51 -1.85 13.21 -13.07
CA PHE A 51 -1.44 12.59 -14.34
C PHE A 51 -0.42 13.44 -15.11
N ALA A 52 -0.40 14.76 -14.88
CA ALA A 52 0.59 15.67 -15.43
C ALA A 52 1.97 15.55 -14.75
N MET A 53 2.06 14.81 -13.64
CA MET A 53 3.36 14.46 -13.06
C MET A 53 4.08 13.52 -14.02
N GLU A 54 5.18 14.01 -14.62
CA GLU A 54 6.11 13.18 -15.38
C GLU A 54 6.46 11.95 -14.53
N PRO A 55 6.38 10.73 -15.10
CA PRO A 55 6.84 9.53 -14.40
C PRO A 55 8.23 9.82 -13.86
N ARG A 56 8.40 9.77 -12.54
CA ARG A 56 9.72 9.91 -11.92
C ARG A 56 10.59 8.83 -12.57
N ARG A 57 11.54 9.23 -13.43
CA ARG A 57 12.52 8.33 -14.03
C ARG A 57 13.30 7.67 -12.89
N GLY A 58 12.83 6.48 -12.51
CA GLY A 58 13.23 5.86 -11.25
C GLY A 58 12.54 4.53 -10.95
N ALA A 59 12.20 3.77 -11.99
CA ALA A 59 12.14 2.30 -12.00
C ALA A 59 11.79 1.90 -13.43
N ALA A 60 12.76 1.36 -14.16
CA ALA A 60 12.52 0.74 -15.45
C ALA A 60 11.61 -0.48 -15.22
N TYR A 61 10.30 -0.33 -15.46
CA TYR A 61 9.45 -1.45 -15.83
C TYR A 61 9.14 -1.33 -17.31
N ALA A 62 9.23 -2.49 -17.96
CA ALA A 62 9.49 -2.66 -19.36
C ALA A 62 8.42 -2.06 -20.27
N ASP A 63 8.92 -1.51 -21.37
CA ASP A 63 8.39 -1.68 -22.71
C ASP A 63 6.87 -1.45 -22.86
N HIS A 64 6.52 -0.22 -23.23
CA HIS A 64 5.23 0.11 -23.83
C HIS A 64 5.14 -0.53 -25.22
N ARG A 65 5.11 -1.87 -25.27
CA ARG A 65 4.84 -2.61 -26.50
C ARG A 65 3.35 -2.48 -26.81
N VAL A 66 3.03 -1.46 -27.59
CA VAL A 66 1.76 -1.36 -28.32
C VAL A 66 1.65 -2.56 -29.25
N MET A 67 0.80 -3.52 -28.89
CA MET A 67 0.38 -4.58 -29.81
C MET A 67 -0.63 -3.99 -30.78
N PHE A 68 -0.17 -3.51 -31.94
CA PHE A 68 -1.07 -3.23 -33.06
C PHE A 68 -1.45 -4.57 -33.70
N PHE A 69 -2.71 -4.98 -33.54
CA PHE A 69 -3.27 -6.14 -34.24
C PHE A 69 -4.05 -5.63 -35.45
N GLY A 70 -3.41 -5.69 -36.63
CA GLY A 70 -4.00 -5.82 -37.97
C GLY A 70 -4.99 -4.75 -38.48
N SER A 71 -4.77 -4.31 -39.72
CA SER A 71 -5.49 -4.85 -40.88
C SER A 71 -4.70 -4.66 -42.17
#